data_AF-A0A7C3T3E3-F1
#
_entry.id   AF-A0A7C3T3E3-F1
#
_cell.length_a   1.000
_cell.length_b   1.000
_cell.length_c   1.000
_cell.angle_alpha   90.00
_cell.angle_beta   90.00
_cell.angle_gamma   90.00
#
_symmetry.space_group_name_H-M   'P 1'
#
loop_
_entity.id
_entity.type
_entity.pdbx_description
1 polymer ?
#
loop_
_entity_poly.entity_id
_entity_poly.type
_entity_poly.pdbx_seq_one_letter_code
_entity_poly.pdbx_strand_id
1 'polypeptide(L)'
;FQAAARLTKVELHRPPGVIGKNTAWSLQSGIVFGFAGQVDRVVELMLEELGGEAKVIATGGLAEVVVDECRTVQVHDPLLTLHGLRLIYEKICGKADPAGP
;
A
#
# COMPACT_ATOMS: atom_id res chain seq x y z
N PHE A 1 -3.76 19.94 -2.26
CA PHE A 1 -4.67 20.78 -3.06
C PHE A 1 -4.86 22.21 -2.54
N GLN A 2 -4.41 22.59 -1.32
CA GLN A 2 -4.60 23.95 -0.79
C GLN A 2 -3.54 25.00 -1.22
N ALA A 3 -2.39 24.57 -1.76
CA ALA A 3 -1.27 25.47 -2.10
C ALA A 3 -1.20 25.90 -3.58
N ALA A 4 -2.15 25.47 -4.43
CA ALA A 4 -2.16 25.79 -5.86
C ALA A 4 -3.56 26.17 -6.34
N ALA A 5 -3.70 27.41 -6.84
CA ALA A 5 -4.99 28.07 -7.09
C ALA A 5 -5.91 27.42 -8.14
N ARG A 6 -5.41 26.49 -8.96
CA ARG A 6 -6.18 25.82 -10.03
C ARG A 6 -6.19 24.29 -9.95
N LEU A 7 -5.73 23.72 -8.84
CA LEU A 7 -5.70 22.27 -8.68
C LEU A 7 -7.05 21.78 -8.12
N THR A 8 -7.93 21.30 -9.00
CA THR A 8 -9.18 20.63 -8.63
C THR A 8 -8.86 19.37 -7.82
N LYS A 9 -9.70 18.97 -6.86
CA LYS A 9 -9.55 17.70 -6.13
C LYS A 9 -9.64 16.55 -7.13
N VAL A 10 -8.53 15.86 -7.36
CA VAL A 10 -8.46 14.74 -8.31
C VAL A 10 -8.66 13.44 -7.53
N GLU A 11 -9.63 12.62 -7.96
CA GLU A 11 -9.72 11.24 -7.47
C GLU A 11 -8.47 10.47 -7.90
N LEU A 12 -7.87 9.76 -6.96
CA LEU A 12 -6.63 9.05 -7.21
C LEU A 12 -6.95 7.75 -7.94
N HIS A 13 -6.55 7.67 -9.20
CA HIS A 13 -6.58 6.47 -10.00
C HIS A 13 -5.27 6.33 -10.76
N ARG A 14 -4.93 5.09 -11.14
CA ARG A 14 -3.81 4.82 -12.04
C ARG A 14 -4.04 5.54 -13.38
N PRO A 15 -3.11 6.40 -13.86
CA PRO A 15 -3.27 7.06 -15.16
C PRO A 15 -2.99 6.07 -16.32
N PRO A 16 -3.41 6.39 -17.55
CA PRO A 16 -3.16 5.53 -18.72
C PRO A 16 -1.68 5.40 -19.10
N GLY A 17 -0.81 6.26 -18.57
CA GLY A 17 0.63 6.20 -18.76
C GLY A 17 1.38 7.15 -17.83
N VAL A 18 2.70 6.97 -17.78
CA VAL A 18 3.60 7.76 -16.91
C VAL A 18 3.72 9.21 -17.39
N ILE A 19 3.76 9.46 -18.70
CA ILE A 19 3.80 10.82 -19.23
C ILE A 19 2.38 11.35 -19.36
N GLY A 20 1.98 12.22 -18.43
CA GLY A 20 0.66 12.85 -18.41
C GLY A 20 0.46 13.81 -19.60
N LYS A 21 -0.69 13.69 -20.28
CA LYS A 21 -1.08 14.55 -21.42
C LYS A 21 -2.04 15.68 -21.03
N ASN A 22 -2.41 15.76 -19.76
CA ASN A 22 -3.19 16.83 -19.17
C ASN A 22 -2.83 16.95 -17.68
N THR A 23 -3.24 18.04 -17.03
CA THR A 23 -2.88 18.32 -15.63
C THR A 23 -3.30 17.21 -14.67
N ALA A 24 -4.49 16.62 -14.83
CA ALA A 24 -4.96 15.56 -13.94
C ALA A 24 -4.08 14.31 -14.05
N TRP A 25 -3.79 13.84 -15.27
CA TRP A 25 -2.93 12.69 -15.49
C TRP A 25 -1.48 12.94 -15.08
N SER A 26 -0.96 14.15 -15.26
CA SER A 26 0.38 14.51 -14.79
C SER A 26 0.48 14.44 -13.26
N LEU A 27 -0.56 14.91 -12.55
CA LEU A 27 -0.62 14.80 -11.08
C LEU A 27 -0.75 13.35 -10.62
N GLN A 28 -1.69 12.60 -11.21
CA GLN A 28 -1.89 11.19 -10.88
C GLN A 28 -0.65 10.36 -11.15
N SER A 29 0.04 10.61 -12.26
CA SER A 29 1.31 9.95 -12.56
C SER A 29 2.37 10.24 -11.50
N GLY A 30 2.58 11.51 -11.17
CA GLY A 30 3.55 11.89 -10.14
C GLY A 30 3.24 11.26 -8.78
N ILE A 31 1.96 11.14 -8.41
CA ILE A 31 1.54 10.54 -7.15
C ILE A 31 1.70 9.00 -7.20
N VAL A 32 1.12 8.33 -8.20
CA VAL A 32 1.07 6.87 -8.27
C VAL A 32 2.47 6.27 -8.45
N PHE A 33 3.16 6.62 -9.54
CA PHE A 33 4.48 6.06 -9.82
C PHE A 33 5.55 6.61 -8.88
N GLY A 34 5.42 7.89 -8.47
CA GLY A 34 6.35 8.49 -7.52
C GLY A 34 6.26 7.87 -6.13
N PHE A 35 5.04 7.54 -5.66
CA PHE A 35 4.87 6.85 -4.38
C PHE A 35 5.31 5.38 -4.46
N ALA A 36 4.97 4.67 -5.54
CA ALA A 36 5.45 3.30 -5.76
C ALA A 36 6.98 3.22 -5.77
N GLY A 37 7.66 4.15 -6.46
CA GLY A 37 9.12 4.24 -6.44
C GLY A 37 9.71 4.56 -5.05
N GLN A 38 9.03 5.38 -4.25
CA GLN A 38 9.44 5.64 -2.86
C GLN A 38 9.30 4.37 -1.99
N VAL A 39 8.19 3.64 -2.13
CA VAL A 39 7.98 2.37 -1.43
C VAL A 39 9.09 1.38 -1.79
N ASP A 40 9.32 1.16 -3.08
CA ASP A 40 10.36 0.25 -3.56
C ASP A 40 11.73 0.62 -2.99
N ARG A 41 12.13 1.89 -3.06
CA ARG A 41 13.45 2.30 -2.58
C ARG A 41 13.60 2.10 -1.08
N VAL A 42 12.57 2.39 -0.29
CA VAL A 42 12.59 2.18 1.16
C VAL A 42 12.70 0.69 1.48
N VAL A 43 11.95 -0.17 0.78
CA VAL A 43 12.01 -1.61 0.98
C VAL A 43 13.38 -2.17 0.60
N GLU A 44 13.94 -1.77 -0.55
CA GLU A 44 15.30 -2.16 -0.98
C GLU A 44 16.33 -1.82 0.09
N LEU A 45 16.31 -0.60 0.63
CA LEU A 45 17.21 -0.17 1.70
C LEU A 45 17.06 -1.01 2.98
N MET A 46 15.83 -1.35 3.37
CA MET A 46 15.58 -2.21 4.53
C MET A 46 16.11 -3.63 4.32
N LEU A 47 15.96 -4.18 3.12
CA LEU A 47 16.48 -5.52 2.78
C LEU A 47 18.01 -5.55 2.78
N GLU A 48 18.65 -4.50 2.25
CA GLU A 48 20.10 -4.31 2.31
C GLU A 48 20.61 -4.30 3.76
N GLU A 49 19.95 -3.55 4.65
CA GLU A 49 20.32 -3.48 6.07
C GLU A 49 20.09 -4.81 6.81
N LEU A 50 19.02 -5.54 6.48
CA LEU A 50 18.70 -6.83 7.07
C LEU A 50 19.70 -7.94 6.67
N GLY A 51 20.35 -7.80 5.53
CA GLY A 51 21.29 -8.80 4.99
C GLY A 51 20.64 -10.10 4.54
N GLY A 52 19.33 -10.08 4.24
CA GLY A 52 18.55 -11.27 3.88
C GLY A 52 17.20 -10.93 3.25
N GLU A 53 16.40 -11.97 3.00
CA GLU A 53 15.08 -11.82 2.40
C GLU A 53 14.01 -11.55 3.46
N ALA A 54 13.05 -10.69 3.13
CA ALA A 54 11.84 -10.49 3.91
C ALA A 54 10.61 -10.56 2.99
N LYS A 55 9.48 -11.01 3.56
CA LYS A 55 8.20 -10.99 2.86
C LYS A 55 7.61 -9.59 2.93
N VAL A 56 7.30 -9.00 1.77
CA VAL A 56 6.78 -7.63 1.67
C VAL A 56 5.27 -7.66 1.41
N ILE A 57 4.49 -7.15 2.37
CA ILE A 57 3.03 -7.19 2.34
C ILE A 57 2.49 -5.76 2.40
N ALA A 58 1.64 -5.39 1.44
CA ALA A 58 0.89 -4.13 1.45
C ALA A 58 -0.49 -4.33 2.08
N THR A 59 -0.98 -3.30 2.78
CA THR A 59 -2.33 -3.25 3.37
C THR A 59 -2.82 -1.80 3.43
N GLY A 60 -4.09 -1.59 3.78
CA GLY A 60 -4.71 -0.26 3.90
C GLY A 60 -5.44 0.21 2.64
N GLY A 61 -6.43 1.09 2.82
CA GLY A 61 -7.40 1.42 1.76
C GLY A 61 -6.87 2.19 0.54
N LEU A 62 -5.64 2.71 0.59
CA LEU A 62 -5.00 3.36 -0.56
C LEU A 62 -3.97 2.47 -1.26
N ALA A 63 -3.69 1.28 -0.72
CA ALA A 63 -2.70 0.37 -1.30
C ALA A 63 -3.09 -0.05 -2.72
N GLU A 64 -4.37 -0.30 -2.99
CA GLU A 64 -4.87 -0.70 -4.32
C GLU A 64 -4.49 0.27 -5.44
N VAL A 65 -4.28 1.55 -5.12
CA VAL A 65 -3.99 2.57 -6.14
C VAL A 65 -2.53 2.56 -6.59
N VAL A 66 -1.64 1.98 -5.79
CA VAL A 66 -0.18 2.04 -5.99
C VAL A 66 0.50 0.67 -6.00
N VAL A 67 -0.12 -0.35 -5.41
CA VAL A 67 0.52 -1.65 -5.18
C VAL A 67 0.92 -2.35 -6.47
N ASP A 68 0.11 -2.22 -7.53
CA ASP A 68 0.40 -2.80 -8.84
C ASP A 68 1.63 -2.15 -9.52
N GLU A 69 2.05 -0.98 -9.06
CA GLU A 69 3.23 -0.27 -9.55
C GLU A 69 4.47 -0.47 -8.67
N CYS A 70 4.32 -1.11 -7.50
CA CYS A 70 5.44 -1.46 -6.62
C CYS A 70 6.07 -2.77 -7.10
N ARG A 71 7.39 -2.78 -7.34
CA ARG A 71 8.11 -3.99 -7.76
C ARG A 71 8.47 -4.89 -6.58
N THR A 72 8.60 -4.30 -5.39
CA THR A 72 9.06 -5.00 -4.18
C THR A 72 7.92 -5.67 -3.41
N VAL A 73 6.68 -5.22 -3.58
CA VAL A 73 5.52 -5.78 -2.87
C VAL A 73 5.17 -7.15 -3.45
N GLN A 74 5.01 -8.15 -2.58
CA GLN A 74 4.74 -9.53 -2.99
C GLN A 74 3.27 -9.92 -2.77
N VAL A 75 2.60 -9.32 -1.78
CA VAL A 75 1.21 -9.64 -1.41
C VAL A 75 0.49 -8.37 -1.02
N HIS A 76 -0.75 -8.21 -1.49
CA HIS A 76 -1.70 -7.24 -0.95
C HIS A 76 -2.70 -7.96 -0.05
N ASP A 77 -2.76 -7.61 1.23
CA ASP A 77 -3.70 -8.15 2.22
C ASP A 77 -4.47 -7.00 2.91
N PRO A 78 -5.68 -6.66 2.47
CA PRO A 78 -6.48 -5.58 3.06
C PRO A 78 -6.97 -5.90 4.48
N LEU A 79 -6.92 -7.16 4.92
CA LEU A 79 -7.42 -7.59 6.23
C LEU A 79 -6.27 -7.89 7.22
N LEU A 80 -5.04 -7.51 6.89
CA LEU A 80 -3.84 -7.80 7.69
C LEU A 80 -4.01 -7.40 9.17
N THR A 81 -4.59 -6.24 9.44
CA THR A 81 -4.88 -5.80 10.82
C THR A 81 -5.90 -6.70 11.53
N LEU A 82 -6.94 -7.14 10.82
CA LEU A 82 -7.94 -8.06 11.38
C LEU A 82 -7.36 -9.45 11.65
N HIS A 83 -6.44 -9.92 10.81
CA HIS A 83 -5.67 -11.13 11.09
C HIS A 83 -4.90 -10.99 12.41
N GLY A 84 -4.22 -9.86 12.62
CA GLY A 84 -3.53 -9.57 13.89
C GLY A 84 -4.47 -9.57 15.10
N LEU A 85 -5.63 -8.90 15.00
CA LEU A 85 -6.63 -8.87 16.07
C LEU A 85 -7.17 -10.27 16.39
N ARG A 86 -7.44 -11.09 15.38
CA ARG A 86 -7.86 -12.49 15.56
C ARG A 86 -6.80 -13.30 16.31
N LEU A 87 -5.53 -13.18 15.93
CA LEU A 87 -4.44 -13.89 16.59
C LEU A 87 -4.28 -13.47 18.06
N ILE A 88 -4.44 -12.17 18.35
CA ILE A 88 -4.43 -11.66 19.72
C ILE A 88 -5.58 -12.26 20.52
N TYR A 89 -6.80 -12.27 19.97
CA TYR A 89 -7.97 -12.87 20.59
C TYR A 89 -7.77 -14.36 20.88
N GLU A 90 -7.32 -15.15 19.90
CA GLU A 90 -7.05 -16.58 20.03
C GLU A 90 -5.99 -16.87 21.12
N LYS A 91 -4.99 -15.99 21.26
CA LYS A 91 -3.95 -16.10 22.28
C LYS A 91 -4.45 -15.77 23.69
N ILE A 92 -5.31 -14.76 23.82
CA ILE A 92 -5.87 -14.33 25.11
C ILE A 92 -6.96 -15.29 25.59
N CYS A 93 -7.85 -15.70 24.70
CA CYS A 93 -8.94 -16.62 25.00
C CYS A 93 -8.53 -18.10 24.92
N GLY A 94 -7.28 -18.38 24.53
CA GLY A 94 -6.60 -19.68 24.56
C GLY A 94 -7.45 -20.81 24.01
N LYS A 95 -7.57 -20.94 22.67
CA LYS A 95 -8.49 -21.93 22.05
C LYS A 95 -9.82 -21.98 22.82
N ALA A 96 -10.60 -20.89 22.76
CA ALA A 96 -12.00 -21.03 23.10
C ALA A 96 -12.59 -22.10 22.18
N ASP A 97 -13.09 -23.16 22.80
CA ASP A 97 -13.84 -24.30 22.28
C ASP A 97 -14.57 -24.01 20.95
N PRO A 98 -14.48 -24.88 19.91
CA PRO A 98 -15.23 -24.73 18.65
C PRO A 98 -16.76 -24.71 18.79
N ALA A 99 -17.32 -24.81 19.99
CA ALA A 99 -18.75 -24.65 20.26
C ALA A 99 -19.04 -23.27 20.91
N GLY A 100 -19.35 -22.28 20.07
CA GLY A 100 -20.26 -21.19 20.49
C GLY A 100 -21.72 -21.67 20.44
N PRO A 101 -22.68 -20.97 21.10
CA PRO A 101 -24.07 -21.40 21.25
C PRO A 101 -24.83 -21.59 19.94
#